data_AF-A0A5P1DLG6-F1
#
_entry.id   AF-A0A5P1DLG6-F1
#
_cell.length_a   1.000
_cell.length_b   1.000
_cell.length_c   1.000
_cell.angle_alpha   90.00
_cell.angle_beta   90.00
_cell.angle_gamma   90.00
#
_symmetry.space_group_name_H-M   'P 1'
#
loop_
_entity.id
_entity.type
_entity.pdbx_description
1 polymer ?
#
loop_
_entity_poly.entity_id
_entity_poly.type
_entity_poly.pdbx_seq_one_letter_code
_entity_poly.pdbx_strand_id
1 'polypeptide(L)'
;MRDSYPAFLDPNNPGYISVDSILAMAQRGWSSNPAMRENIRLANALLRDPELIATLIRNSATGASGNLVDWNGVNSVLHGQNYFKYKTDKELAGEMIEHYKELKGWGFSLTVKDMRKLASQPLTGDAAKDHLRQLAQEFLNRPEFIACVTSGGKVSLKALYSASH
;
A
#
# COMPACT_ATOMS: atom_id res chain seq x y z
N MET A 1 -2.59 9.41 5.93
CA MET A 1 -1.53 9.69 4.93
C MET A 1 -1.13 11.16 4.92
N ARG A 2 -1.48 12.01 5.90
CA ARG A 2 -0.86 13.34 5.99
C ARG A 2 0.56 13.33 6.60
N ASP A 3 0.98 12.23 7.22
CA ASP A 3 2.21 12.22 8.05
C ASP A 3 3.41 11.46 7.46
N SER A 4 3.28 10.87 6.27
CA SER A 4 4.37 10.11 5.63
C SER A 4 5.31 11.01 4.82
N TYR A 5 4.81 12.14 4.31
CA TYR A 5 5.57 13.02 3.41
C TYR A 5 6.91 13.51 3.98
N PRO A 6 6.97 14.02 5.23
CA PRO A 6 8.25 14.48 5.79
C PRO A 6 9.30 13.37 5.93
N ALA A 7 8.87 12.11 5.99
CA ALA A 7 9.75 10.98 6.26
C ALA A 7 10.65 10.65 5.06
N PHE A 8 10.22 11.00 3.85
CA PHE A 8 10.94 10.72 2.60
C PHE A 8 11.65 11.94 2.02
N LEU A 9 11.60 13.09 2.68
CA LEU A 9 12.30 14.28 2.21
C LEU A 9 13.81 14.05 2.19
N ASP A 10 14.43 14.42 1.08
CA ASP A 10 15.87 14.41 0.93
C ASP A 10 16.46 15.56 1.78
N PRO A 11 17.32 15.26 2.78
CA PRO A 11 17.92 16.29 3.61
C PRO A 11 18.86 17.23 2.84
N ASN A 12 19.38 16.79 1.69
CA ASN A 12 20.25 17.57 0.82
C ASN A 12 19.45 18.34 -0.26
N ASN A 13 18.19 17.97 -0.50
CA ASN A 13 17.30 18.60 -1.46
C ASN A 13 15.92 18.88 -0.83
N PRO A 14 15.80 19.93 0.01
CA PRO A 14 14.58 20.21 0.75
C PRO A 14 13.36 20.35 -0.17
N GLY A 15 12.29 19.61 0.14
CA GLY A 15 11.04 19.61 -0.64
C GLY A 15 10.96 18.54 -1.74
N TYR A 16 12.02 17.77 -1.94
CA TYR A 16 12.05 16.65 -2.90
C TYR A 16 12.23 15.31 -2.19
N ILE A 17 11.76 14.24 -2.83
CA ILE A 17 12.02 12.85 -2.46
C ILE A 17 13.04 12.29 -3.46
N SER A 18 14.06 11.59 -2.97
CA SER A 18 15.08 10.96 -3.80
C SER A 18 15.10 9.44 -3.63
N VAL A 19 15.70 8.72 -4.57
CA VAL A 19 15.93 7.27 -4.42
C VAL A 19 16.72 6.97 -3.16
N ASP A 20 17.68 7.85 -2.83
CA ASP A 20 18.50 7.71 -1.62
C ASP A 20 17.68 7.90 -0.35
N SER A 21 16.71 8.82 -0.32
CA SER A 21 15.82 8.97 0.85
C SER A 21 14.84 7.80 0.98
N ILE A 22 14.37 7.21 -0.13
CA ILE A 22 13.59 5.97 -0.15
C ILE A 22 14.44 4.80 0.35
N LEU A 23 15.67 4.65 -0.14
CA LEU A 23 16.62 3.62 0.29
C LEU A 23 16.94 3.74 1.78
N ALA A 24 17.22 4.95 2.25
CA ALA A 24 17.46 5.21 3.68
C ALA A 24 16.25 4.85 4.54
N MET A 25 15.03 5.09 4.07
CA MET A 25 13.81 4.69 4.77
C MET A 25 13.65 3.16 4.81
N ALA A 26 13.93 2.46 3.71
CA ALA A 26 13.85 1.00 3.68
C ALA A 26 14.90 0.35 4.60
N GLN A 27 16.09 0.95 4.69
CA GLN A 27 17.20 0.48 5.52
C GLN A 27 17.05 0.75 7.02
N ARG A 28 16.06 1.55 7.45
CA ARG A 28 15.85 1.87 8.86
C ARG A 28 15.55 0.66 9.76
N GLY A 29 15.16 -0.48 9.18
CA GLY A 29 14.83 -1.68 9.95
C GLY A 29 13.52 -1.51 10.74
N TRP A 30 13.31 -2.32 11.79
CA TRP A 30 12.06 -2.33 12.56
C TRP A 30 11.87 -1.07 13.43
N SER A 31 10.62 -0.61 13.61
CA SER A 31 10.26 0.52 14.47
C SER A 31 9.03 0.24 15.34
N SER A 32 9.03 0.72 16.58
CA SER A 32 7.86 0.68 17.47
C SER A 32 6.77 1.67 17.07
N ASN A 33 7.09 2.71 16.29
CA ASN A 33 6.13 3.71 15.79
C ASN A 33 5.35 3.16 14.57
N PRO A 34 4.01 3.06 14.64
CA PRO A 34 3.18 2.57 13.54
C PRO A 34 3.35 3.34 12.22
N ALA A 35 3.42 4.68 12.27
CA ALA A 35 3.60 5.50 11.08
C ALA A 35 4.98 5.26 10.44
N MET A 36 6.00 5.04 11.26
CA MET A 36 7.34 4.70 10.77
C MET A 36 7.36 3.32 10.11
N ARG A 37 6.70 2.31 10.70
CA ARG A 37 6.57 0.98 10.07
C ARG A 37 5.93 1.07 8.69
N GLU A 38 4.90 1.89 8.56
CA GLU A 38 4.24 2.10 7.27
C GLU A 38 5.18 2.77 6.25
N ASN A 39 5.95 3.78 6.65
CA ASN A 39 6.95 4.39 5.78
C ASN A 39 8.04 3.40 5.36
N ILE A 40 8.50 2.53 6.26
CA ILE A 40 9.49 1.48 5.94
C ILE A 40 8.89 0.46 4.94
N ARG A 41 7.64 0.05 5.13
CA ARG A 41 6.94 -0.87 4.19
C ARG A 41 6.79 -0.24 2.83
N LEU A 42 6.35 1.02 2.77
CA LEU A 42 6.22 1.78 1.54
C LEU A 42 7.56 1.89 0.83
N ALA A 43 8.64 2.22 1.55
CA ALA A 43 9.98 2.31 0.98
C ALA A 43 10.45 0.98 0.37
N ASN A 44 10.26 -0.14 1.08
CA ASN A 44 10.61 -1.46 0.59
C ASN A 44 9.77 -1.87 -0.63
N ALA A 45 8.48 -1.52 -0.66
CA ALA A 45 7.62 -1.78 -1.81
C ALA A 45 8.06 -0.98 -3.04
N LEU A 46 8.40 0.30 -2.85
CA LEU A 46 8.92 1.16 -3.92
C LEU A 46 10.23 0.61 -4.52
N LEU A 47 11.17 0.16 -3.69
CA LEU A 47 12.46 -0.36 -4.16
C LEU A 47 12.38 -1.73 -4.85
N ARG A 48 11.30 -2.50 -4.62
CA ARG A 48 11.11 -3.81 -5.25
C ARG A 48 10.74 -3.71 -6.73
N ASP A 49 10.38 -2.53 -7.21
CA ASP A 49 10.06 -2.28 -8.61
C ASP A 49 10.86 -1.08 -9.15
N PRO A 50 12.02 -1.35 -9.79
CA PRO A 50 12.82 -0.32 -10.43
C PRO A 50 12.08 0.49 -11.51
N GLU A 51 11.05 -0.07 -12.16
CA GLU A 51 10.25 0.66 -13.15
C GLU A 51 9.27 1.63 -12.50
N LEU A 52 8.74 1.29 -11.32
CA LEU A 52 7.92 2.20 -10.51
C LEU A 52 8.76 3.38 -10.01
N ILE A 53 9.96 3.10 -9.49
CA ILE A 53 10.95 4.14 -9.15
C ILE A 53 11.28 5.00 -10.37
N ALA A 54 11.55 4.38 -11.53
CA ALA A 54 11.82 5.12 -12.76
C ALA A 54 10.63 5.97 -13.24
N THR A 55 9.39 5.53 -12.97
CA THR A 55 8.16 6.26 -13.30
C THR A 55 7.91 7.41 -12.34
N LEU A 56 8.24 7.25 -11.06
CA LEU A 56 8.24 8.33 -10.08
C LEU A 56 9.29 9.41 -10.44
N ILE A 57 10.50 8.98 -10.81
CA ILE A 57 11.63 9.82 -11.28
C ILE A 57 11.31 10.56 -12.58
N ARG A 58 10.52 9.95 -13.47
CA ARG A 58 10.05 10.60 -14.71
C ARG A 58 8.95 11.60 -14.38
N ASN A 59 9.37 12.81 -14.07
CA ASN A 59 8.53 13.96 -13.77
C ASN A 59 7.52 14.20 -14.92
N SER A 60 6.22 14.02 -14.67
CA SER A 60 5.15 14.13 -15.67
C SER A 60 4.94 15.56 -16.19
N ALA A 61 5.48 16.56 -15.49
CA ALA A 61 5.36 17.98 -15.86
C ALA A 61 6.49 18.48 -16.77
N THR A 62 7.68 17.85 -16.76
CA THR A 62 8.88 18.40 -17.43
C THR A 62 9.60 17.42 -18.36
N GLY A 63 9.30 16.11 -18.30
CA GLY A 63 9.95 15.10 -19.14
C GLY A 63 11.45 14.91 -18.86
N ALA A 64 12.00 15.57 -17.84
CA ALA A 64 13.39 15.44 -17.45
C ALA A 64 13.58 14.20 -16.56
N SER A 65 14.46 13.29 -16.97
CA SER A 65 14.97 12.21 -16.13
C SER A 65 15.91 12.81 -15.08
N GLY A 66 15.48 12.87 -13.82
CA GLY A 66 16.34 13.29 -12.72
C GLY A 66 15.93 12.59 -11.43
N ASN A 67 16.90 12.28 -10.56
CA ASN A 67 16.77 11.44 -9.36
C ASN A 67 15.87 12.03 -8.25
N LEU A 68 15.11 13.10 -8.55
CA LEU A 68 14.32 13.91 -7.63
C LEU A 68 12.86 13.91 -8.06
N VAL A 69 11.97 13.53 -7.15
CA VAL A 69 10.52 13.43 -7.36
C VAL A 69 9.81 14.37 -6.39
N ASP A 70 8.81 15.11 -6.87
CA ASP A 70 7.95 15.90 -5.98
C ASP A 70 6.84 15.02 -5.39
N TRP A 71 6.26 15.44 -4.27
CA TRP A 71 5.19 14.68 -3.62
C TRP A 71 3.98 14.50 -4.52
N ASN A 72 3.69 15.47 -5.40
CA ASN A 72 2.52 15.44 -6.24
C ASN A 72 2.63 14.32 -7.29
N GLY A 73 3.82 14.01 -7.81
CA GLY A 73 4.09 12.89 -8.69
C GLY A 73 3.98 11.53 -7.97
N VAL A 74 4.54 11.42 -6.76
CA VAL A 74 4.36 10.24 -5.90
C VAL A 74 2.88 10.03 -5.58
N ASN A 75 2.20 11.08 -5.17
CA ASN A 75 0.79 11.08 -4.83
C ASN A 75 -0.07 10.78 -6.07
N SER A 76 0.25 11.30 -7.26
CA SER A 76 -0.49 11.03 -8.49
C SER A 76 -0.38 9.57 -8.94
N VAL A 77 0.78 8.92 -8.77
CA VAL A 77 0.96 7.49 -9.07
C VAL A 77 0.21 6.63 -8.03
N LEU A 78 0.27 7.01 -6.75
CA LEU A 78 -0.42 6.32 -5.65
C LEU A 78 -1.95 6.55 -5.64
N HIS A 79 -2.42 7.68 -6.17
CA HIS A 79 -3.86 7.99 -6.31
C HIS A 79 -4.43 7.50 -7.65
N GLY A 80 -3.59 7.33 -8.68
CA GLY A 80 -3.99 6.82 -10.00
C GLY A 80 -3.96 5.30 -10.12
N GLN A 81 -3.22 4.60 -9.25
CA GLN A 81 -3.14 3.14 -9.22
C GLN A 81 -3.32 2.59 -7.81
N ASN A 82 -3.93 1.40 -7.72
CA ASN A 82 -4.09 0.71 -6.45
C ASN A 82 -2.71 0.32 -5.88
N TYR A 83 -2.36 0.86 -4.71
CA TYR A 83 -1.09 0.60 -4.03
C TYR A 83 -0.78 -0.90 -3.85
N PHE A 84 -1.78 -1.74 -3.63
CA PHE A 84 -1.58 -3.15 -3.35
C PHE A 84 -1.32 -4.02 -4.58
N LYS A 85 -1.52 -3.48 -5.78
CA LYS A 85 -1.25 -4.17 -7.06
C LYS A 85 0.13 -4.81 -7.12
N TYR A 86 1.10 -4.20 -6.44
CA TYR A 86 2.50 -4.61 -6.43
C TYR A 86 2.88 -5.50 -5.24
N LYS A 87 1.96 -5.76 -4.32
CA LYS A 87 2.20 -6.68 -3.20
C LYS A 87 2.07 -8.13 -3.68
N THR A 88 2.87 -9.02 -3.12
CA THR A 88 2.64 -10.47 -3.27
C THR A 88 1.39 -10.89 -2.49
N ASP A 89 0.81 -12.07 -2.80
CA ASP A 89 -0.33 -12.61 -2.02
C ASP A 89 0.00 -12.76 -0.54
N LYS A 90 1.26 -13.11 -0.23
CA LYS A 90 1.79 -13.19 1.13
C LYS A 90 1.72 -11.84 1.85
N GLU A 91 2.15 -10.79 1.19
CA GLU A 91 2.12 -9.44 1.76
C GLU A 91 0.69 -8.90 1.84
N LEU A 92 -0.14 -9.17 0.82
CA LEU A 92 -1.56 -8.83 0.83
C LEU A 92 -2.29 -9.53 1.98
N ALA A 93 -1.99 -10.80 2.24
CA ALA A 93 -2.50 -11.54 3.39
C ALA A 93 -2.09 -10.89 4.71
N GLY A 94 -0.82 -10.50 4.85
CA GLY A 94 -0.31 -9.79 6.03
C GLY A 94 -1.08 -8.49 6.31
N GLU A 95 -1.33 -7.70 5.28
CA GLU A 95 -2.09 -6.45 5.38
C GLU A 95 -3.57 -6.70 5.75
N MET A 96 -4.19 -7.73 5.16
CA MET A 96 -5.55 -8.14 5.52
C MET A 96 -5.66 -8.63 6.96
N ILE A 97 -4.61 -9.25 7.52
CA ILE A 97 -4.57 -9.66 8.93
C ILE A 97 -4.47 -8.44 9.84
N GLU A 98 -3.58 -7.49 9.52
CA GLU A 98 -3.40 -6.26 10.29
C GLU A 98 -4.70 -5.44 10.36
N HIS A 99 -5.44 -5.40 9.25
CA HIS A 99 -6.68 -4.64 9.12
C HIS A 99 -7.96 -5.48 9.22
N TYR A 100 -7.87 -6.72 9.73
CA TYR A 100 -8.99 -7.67 9.66
C TYR A 100 -10.24 -7.17 10.39
N LYS A 101 -10.06 -6.49 11.52
CA LYS A 101 -11.18 -5.94 12.31
C LYS A 101 -11.86 -4.78 11.57
N GLU A 102 -11.08 -3.91 10.96
CA GLU A 102 -11.53 -2.76 10.20
C GLU A 102 -12.26 -3.19 8.92
N LEU A 103 -11.70 -4.16 8.19
CA LEU A 103 -12.31 -4.74 6.99
C LEU A 103 -13.66 -5.39 7.30
N LYS A 104 -13.77 -6.08 8.44
CA LYS A 104 -15.00 -6.71 8.91
C LYS A 104 -16.04 -5.70 9.40
N GLY A 105 -15.60 -4.56 9.93
CA GLY A 105 -16.44 -3.62 10.64
C GLY A 105 -17.21 -4.28 11.80
N TRP A 106 -18.48 -3.92 11.95
CA TRP A 106 -19.36 -4.44 13.01
C TRP A 106 -19.84 -5.89 12.80
N GLY A 107 -19.51 -6.51 11.67
CA GLY A 107 -19.93 -7.87 11.36
C GLY A 107 -19.28 -8.94 12.26
N PHE A 108 -19.90 -10.12 12.33
CA PHE A 108 -19.34 -11.26 13.03
C PHE A 108 -18.15 -11.88 12.29
N SER A 109 -18.15 -11.85 10.95
CA SER A 109 -17.10 -12.39 10.09
C SER A 109 -16.86 -11.48 8.88
N LEU A 110 -15.61 -11.41 8.41
CA LEU A 110 -15.29 -10.76 7.15
C LEU A 110 -15.76 -11.63 5.98
N THR A 111 -16.49 -11.05 5.03
CA THR A 111 -17.00 -11.79 3.86
C THR A 111 -16.52 -11.17 2.54
N VAL A 112 -16.53 -11.97 1.48
CA VAL A 112 -16.24 -11.47 0.12
C VAL A 112 -17.26 -10.39 -0.29
N LYS A 113 -18.50 -10.45 0.23
CA LYS A 113 -19.51 -9.41 0.02
C LYS A 113 -19.12 -8.08 0.68
N ASP A 114 -18.54 -8.11 1.88
CA ASP A 114 -18.05 -6.91 2.55
C ASP A 114 -16.89 -6.29 1.77
N MET A 115 -15.98 -7.13 1.26
CA MET A 115 -14.88 -6.69 0.38
C MET A 115 -15.41 -6.03 -0.89
N ARG A 116 -16.42 -6.62 -1.56
CA ARG A 116 -17.07 -6.00 -2.74
C ARG A 116 -17.72 -4.65 -2.42
N LYS A 117 -18.43 -4.57 -1.30
CA LYS A 117 -19.04 -3.31 -0.84
C LYS A 117 -17.99 -2.24 -0.63
N LEU A 118 -16.90 -2.58 0.05
CA LEU A 118 -15.82 -1.65 0.35
C LEU A 118 -15.08 -1.20 -0.92
N ALA A 119 -14.73 -2.15 -1.80
CA ALA A 119 -14.04 -1.87 -3.06
C ALA A 119 -14.81 -0.98 -4.03
N SER A 120 -16.15 -1.01 -3.97
CA SER A 120 -17.03 -0.18 -4.81
C SER A 120 -17.10 1.29 -4.39
N GLN A 121 -16.58 1.64 -3.21
CA GLN A 121 -16.63 3.02 -2.72
C GLN A 121 -15.56 3.88 -3.41
N PRO A 122 -15.88 5.15 -3.75
CA PRO A 122 -14.88 6.07 -4.29
C PRO A 122 -13.81 6.37 -3.23
N LEU A 123 -12.60 6.65 -3.70
CA LEU A 123 -11.55 7.20 -2.84
C LEU A 123 -11.94 8.63 -2.44
N THR A 124 -11.80 8.96 -1.15
CA THR A 124 -12.27 10.23 -0.59
C THR A 124 -11.14 11.16 -0.15
N GLY A 125 -9.88 10.75 -0.32
CA GLY A 125 -8.71 11.42 0.25
C GLY A 125 -8.53 11.15 1.75
N ASP A 126 -9.41 10.33 2.35
CA ASP A 126 -9.23 9.85 3.73
C ASP A 126 -8.37 8.61 3.65
N ALA A 127 -7.12 8.77 4.05
CA ALA A 127 -6.10 7.75 3.93
C ALA A 127 -6.45 6.39 4.57
N ALA A 128 -7.09 6.40 5.74
CA ALA A 128 -7.39 5.16 6.43
C ALA A 128 -8.52 4.42 5.71
N LYS A 129 -9.54 5.16 5.25
CA LYS A 129 -10.64 4.58 4.48
C LYS A 129 -10.18 4.14 3.09
N ASP A 130 -9.38 4.95 2.42
CA ASP A 130 -8.86 4.69 1.08
C ASP A 130 -7.91 3.50 1.07
N HIS A 131 -7.11 3.31 2.12
CA HIS A 131 -6.30 2.10 2.30
C HIS A 131 -7.18 0.84 2.32
N LEU A 132 -8.23 0.81 3.14
CA LEU A 132 -9.14 -0.35 3.22
C LEU A 132 -9.87 -0.61 1.88
N ARG A 133 -10.26 0.46 1.17
CA ARG A 133 -10.88 0.36 -0.17
C ARG A 133 -9.93 -0.24 -1.20
N GLN A 134 -8.70 0.25 -1.25
CA GLN A 134 -7.68 -0.26 -2.16
C GLN A 134 -7.29 -1.71 -1.81
N LEU A 135 -7.18 -2.04 -0.52
CA LEU A 135 -6.93 -3.42 -0.07
C LEU A 135 -8.05 -4.36 -0.54
N ALA A 136 -9.30 -3.91 -0.43
CA ALA A 136 -10.44 -4.68 -0.90
C ALA A 136 -10.51 -4.81 -2.43
N GLN A 137 -10.18 -3.76 -3.17
CA GLN A 137 -10.10 -3.78 -4.62
C GLN A 137 -9.05 -4.78 -5.09
N GLU A 138 -7.86 -4.77 -4.51
CA GLU A 138 -6.78 -5.66 -4.93
C GLU A 138 -7.08 -7.12 -4.56
N PHE A 139 -7.63 -7.37 -3.37
CA PHE A 139 -8.11 -8.69 -2.99
C PHE A 139 -9.05 -9.27 -4.05
N LEU A 140 -9.99 -8.46 -4.57
CA LEU A 140 -10.97 -8.90 -5.57
C LEU A 140 -10.39 -9.10 -6.97
N ASN A 141 -9.20 -8.55 -7.25
CA ASN A 141 -8.48 -8.75 -8.50
C ASN A 141 -7.68 -10.07 -8.53
N ARG A 142 -7.66 -10.84 -7.42
CA ARG A 142 -6.83 -12.05 -7.27
C ARG A 142 -7.68 -13.31 -7.04
N PRO A 143 -8.30 -13.88 -8.09
CA PRO A 143 -9.24 -14.99 -7.94
C PRO A 143 -8.63 -16.22 -7.25
N GLU A 144 -7.37 -16.56 -7.55
CA GLU A 144 -6.67 -17.68 -6.91
C GLU A 144 -6.43 -17.44 -5.42
N PHE A 145 -6.02 -16.23 -5.05
CA PHE A 145 -5.85 -15.85 -3.65
C PHE A 145 -7.18 -15.92 -2.88
N ILE A 146 -8.27 -15.41 -3.47
CA ILE A 146 -9.63 -15.51 -2.91
C ILE A 146 -10.00 -16.98 -2.66
N ALA A 147 -9.76 -17.85 -3.63
CA ALA A 147 -10.07 -19.28 -3.51
C ALA A 147 -9.27 -19.94 -2.37
N CYS A 148 -8.02 -19.54 -2.16
CA CYS A 148 -7.17 -20.04 -1.08
C CYS A 148 -7.65 -19.60 0.31
N VAL A 149 -8.06 -18.34 0.45
CA VAL A 149 -8.31 -17.73 1.78
C VAL A 149 -9.78 -17.64 2.17
N THR A 150 -10.69 -18.14 1.33
CA THR A 150 -12.14 -18.11 1.60
C THR A 150 -12.77 -19.49 1.71
N SER A 151 -13.81 -19.58 2.53
CA SER A 151 -14.66 -20.77 2.65
C SER A 151 -16.09 -20.33 2.95
N GLY A 152 -17.06 -20.84 2.16
CA GLY A 152 -18.47 -20.44 2.29
C GLY A 152 -18.71 -18.94 2.13
N GLY A 153 -17.90 -18.25 1.31
CA GLY A 153 -17.97 -16.80 1.10
C GLY A 153 -17.38 -15.93 2.22
N LYS A 154 -16.85 -16.56 3.28
CA LYS A 154 -16.16 -15.87 4.38
C LYS A 154 -14.65 -15.90 4.15
N VAL A 155 -13.99 -14.79 4.44
CA VAL A 155 -12.53 -14.72 4.47
C VAL A 155 -12.08 -15.32 5.80
N SER A 156 -11.20 -16.32 5.75
CA SER A 156 -10.72 -17.04 6.92
C SER A 156 -9.45 -16.40 7.44
N LEU A 157 -9.49 -15.88 8.68
CA LEU A 157 -8.29 -15.33 9.34
C LEU A 157 -7.18 -16.38 9.44
N LYS A 158 -7.53 -17.65 9.71
CA LYS A 158 -6.56 -18.76 9.74
C LYS A 158 -5.91 -18.96 8.36
N ALA A 159 -6.68 -18.91 7.28
CA ALA A 159 -6.14 -19.10 5.94
C ALA A 159 -5.27 -17.91 5.51
N LEU A 160 -5.63 -16.68 5.91
CA LEU A 160 -4.76 -15.52 5.73
C LEU A 160 -3.42 -15.71 6.46
N TYR A 161 -3.43 -16.17 7.72
CA TYR A 161 -2.19 -16.48 8.45
C TYR A 161 -1.37 -17.55 7.71
N SER A 162 -1.98 -18.60 7.18
CA SER A 162 -1.26 -19.60 6.39
C SER A 162 -0.67 -19.02 5.10
N ALA A 163 -1.37 -18.12 4.42
CA ALA A 163 -0.89 -17.47 3.21
C ALA A 163 0.19 -16.42 3.47
N SER A 164 0.29 -15.89 4.69
CA SER A 164 1.27 -14.86 5.07
C SER A 164 2.64 -15.43 5.47
N HIS A 165 2.84 -16.75 5.48
CA HIS A 165 4.09 -17.42 5.85
C HIS A 165 4.73 -18.10 4.63
#